data_AF-A0A7S3EV24-F1
#
_entry.id   AF-A0A7S3EV24-F1
#
_cell.length_a   1.000
_cell.length_b   1.000
_cell.length_c   1.000
_cell.angle_alpha   90.00
_cell.angle_beta   90.00
_cell.angle_gamma   90.00
#
_symmetry.space_group_name_H-M   'P 1'
#
loop_
_entity.id
_entity.type
_entity.pdbx_description
1 polymer ?
#
loop_
_entity_poly.entity_id
_entity_poly.type
_entity_poly.pdbx_seq_one_letter_code
_entity_poly.pdbx_strand_id
1 'polypeptide(L)'
;MMKRLAHRMETEATWDQTAYNEEQFYPAHGTHGTVGVTSRVMNYFCNLNSKTFFRFFREDASLLHGYKPLSLHINYHPEKLQRMQDVFAFYFKGVEKGIWRWNGGEGSKLLTECKKLKQAGAPDESKPHIAQILKSGVIDWGTCLKCIKPQRGGLLKTPWEPGRWGEAGEVSAYPDFKDTVFATLGGAMHLLRFNETGEFLSTRCSDGELLKGRLVFS
;
A
#
# COMPACT_ATOMS: atom_id res chain seq x y z
N MET A 1 16.91 16.03 -25.60
CA MET A 1 16.12 14.90 -25.08
C MET A 1 15.38 15.27 -23.79
N MET A 2 16.04 15.41 -22.62
CA MET A 2 15.33 15.59 -21.33
C MET A 2 14.36 16.78 -21.28
N LYS A 3 14.69 17.91 -21.92
CA LYS A 3 13.76 19.06 -22.03
C LYS A 3 12.49 18.73 -22.82
N ARG A 4 12.60 17.93 -23.88
CA ARG A 4 11.46 17.48 -24.69
C ARG A 4 10.61 16.48 -23.91
N LEU A 5 11.25 15.54 -23.23
CA LEU A 5 10.56 14.59 -22.35
C LEU A 5 9.77 15.30 -21.25
N ALA A 6 10.38 16.28 -20.55
CA ALA A 6 9.71 17.05 -19.51
C ALA A 6 8.47 17.78 -20.06
N HIS A 7 8.60 18.43 -21.22
CA HIS A 7 7.47 19.07 -21.89
C HIS A 7 6.34 18.08 -22.19
N ARG A 8 6.65 16.91 -22.74
CA ARG A 8 5.65 15.86 -23.03
C ARG A 8 4.99 15.32 -21.77
N MET A 9 5.71 15.19 -20.66
CA MET A 9 5.12 14.80 -19.36
C MET A 9 4.15 15.85 -18.82
N GLU A 10 4.35 17.12 -19.16
CA GLU A 10 3.48 18.23 -18.74
C GLU A 10 2.27 18.43 -19.66
N THR A 11 2.40 18.13 -20.95
CA THR A 11 1.40 18.47 -21.97
C THR A 11 0.66 17.29 -22.58
N GLU A 12 1.19 16.07 -22.49
CA GLU A 12 0.61 14.88 -23.13
C GLU A 12 0.19 13.83 -22.09
N ALA A 13 -0.93 13.14 -22.36
CA ALA A 13 -1.33 11.96 -21.62
C ALA A 13 -0.57 10.72 -22.12
N THR A 14 0.76 10.74 -21.99
CA THR A 14 1.64 9.64 -22.42
C THR A 14 2.42 9.06 -21.26
N TRP A 15 2.76 7.78 -21.37
CA TRP A 15 3.56 7.10 -20.36
C TRP A 15 5.03 7.48 -20.50
N ASP A 16 5.71 7.75 -19.38
CA ASP A 16 7.10 8.21 -19.34
C ASP A 16 8.06 7.30 -20.11
N GLN A 17 7.90 5.98 -20.01
CA GLN A 17 8.69 5.01 -20.78
C GLN A 17 8.43 5.10 -22.29
N THR A 18 7.16 5.25 -22.69
CA THR A 18 6.81 5.39 -24.11
C THR A 18 7.40 6.66 -24.70
N ALA A 19 7.19 7.80 -24.04
CA ALA A 19 7.72 9.08 -24.49
C ALA A 19 9.25 9.09 -24.52
N TYR A 20 9.91 8.45 -23.55
CA TYR A 20 11.36 8.30 -23.53
C TYR A 20 11.85 7.51 -24.74
N ASN A 21 11.26 6.34 -25.01
CA ASN A 21 11.63 5.50 -26.13
C ASN A 21 11.40 6.22 -27.47
N GLU A 22 10.23 6.85 -27.64
CA GLU A 22 9.92 7.64 -28.83
C GLU A 22 10.93 8.77 -29.05
N GLU A 23 11.29 9.53 -28.01
CA GLU A 23 12.27 10.61 -28.10
C GLU A 23 13.69 10.12 -28.44
N GLN A 24 14.01 8.85 -28.17
CA GLN A 24 15.27 8.23 -28.60
C GLN A 24 15.27 7.89 -30.09
N PHE A 25 14.13 7.45 -30.63
CA PHE A 25 14.03 6.97 -32.01
C PHE A 25 13.50 8.03 -32.99
N TYR A 26 12.76 9.04 -32.56
CA TYR A 26 12.25 10.12 -33.40
C TYR A 26 13.31 10.89 -34.20
N PRO A 27 14.54 11.12 -33.67
CA PRO A 27 15.61 11.75 -34.44
C PRO A 27 16.13 10.88 -35.60
N ALA A 28 15.75 9.60 -35.66
CA ALA A 28 16.16 8.70 -36.73
C ALA A 28 15.34 8.98 -38.00
N HIS A 29 15.91 9.77 -38.92
CA HIS A 29 15.34 9.94 -40.25
C HIS A 29 16.43 10.15 -41.30
N GLY A 30 16.26 9.51 -42.47
CA GLY A 30 17.18 9.62 -43.60
C GLY A 30 18.61 9.24 -43.24
N THR A 31 19.52 10.21 -43.26
CA THR A 31 20.95 10.06 -42.95
C THR A 31 21.30 10.25 -41.47
N HIS A 32 20.34 10.62 -40.61
CA HIS A 32 20.57 10.78 -39.18
C HIS A 32 20.46 9.43 -38.46
N GLY A 33 21.59 8.94 -37.98
CA GLY A 33 21.66 7.72 -37.17
C GLY A 33 20.96 7.88 -35.82
N THR A 34 20.32 6.82 -35.36
CA THR A 34 19.66 6.77 -34.05
C THR A 34 20.73 6.73 -32.95
N VAL A 35 20.43 7.31 -31.77
CA VAL A 35 21.17 6.99 -30.54
C VAL A 35 20.78 5.56 -30.15
N GLY A 36 21.42 4.58 -30.80
CA GLY A 36 21.08 3.17 -30.65
C GLY A 36 20.97 2.75 -29.19
N VAL A 37 19.86 2.11 -28.82
CA VAL A 37 19.68 1.54 -27.49
C VAL A 37 20.49 0.25 -27.43
N THR A 38 21.55 0.24 -26.63
CA THR A 38 22.25 -1.01 -26.31
C THR A 38 21.55 -1.67 -25.13
N SER A 39 20.97 -2.84 -25.36
CA SER A 39 20.49 -3.68 -24.25
C SER A 39 21.70 -4.27 -23.54
N ARG A 40 21.75 -4.13 -22.22
CA ARG A 40 22.79 -4.73 -21.38
C ARG A 40 22.12 -5.56 -20.30
N VAL A 41 22.58 -6.80 -20.13
CA VAL A 41 22.20 -7.61 -18.97
C VAL A 41 22.98 -7.09 -17.77
N MET A 42 22.28 -6.39 -16.88
CA MET A 42 22.88 -5.83 -15.68
C MET A 42 22.77 -6.82 -14.52
N ASN A 43 23.78 -6.84 -13.63
CA ASN A 43 23.68 -7.56 -12.38
C ASN A 43 22.56 -6.94 -11.53
N TYR A 44 21.57 -7.76 -11.17
CA TYR A 44 20.36 -7.32 -10.48
C TYR A 44 20.62 -6.92 -9.02
N PHE A 45 21.70 -7.36 -8.39
CA PHE A 45 22.11 -6.84 -7.07
C PHE A 45 22.78 -5.47 -7.16
N CYS A 46 23.40 -5.14 -8.29
CA CYS A 46 23.92 -3.80 -8.53
C CYS A 46 22.82 -2.84 -9.00
N ASN A 47 21.83 -3.33 -9.75
CA ASN A 47 20.73 -2.55 -10.31
C ASN A 47 19.40 -3.14 -9.83
N LEU A 48 19.08 -2.90 -8.57
CA LEU A 48 17.95 -3.51 -7.88
C LEU A 48 16.61 -2.99 -8.42
N ASN A 49 15.61 -3.86 -8.43
CA ASN A 49 14.22 -3.44 -8.42
C ASN A 49 13.68 -3.43 -6.98
N SER A 50 12.64 -2.62 -6.72
CA SER A 50 12.02 -2.50 -5.40
C SER A 50 11.58 -3.83 -4.79
N LYS A 51 11.01 -4.72 -5.60
CA LYS A 51 10.53 -6.03 -5.12
C LYS A 51 11.68 -6.89 -4.59
N THR A 52 12.82 -6.89 -5.28
CA THR A 52 14.02 -7.62 -4.88
C THR A 52 14.60 -7.03 -3.60
N PHE A 53 14.64 -5.70 -3.52
CA PHE A 53 15.11 -5.01 -2.32
C PHE A 53 14.26 -5.35 -1.10
N PHE A 54 12.94 -5.12 -1.17
CA PHE A 54 12.06 -5.26 -0.03
C PHE A 54 11.69 -6.72 0.33
N ARG A 55 11.84 -7.69 -0.58
CA ARG A 55 11.58 -9.11 -0.27
C ARG A 55 12.82 -9.87 0.18
N PHE A 56 13.98 -9.56 -0.36
CA PHE A 56 15.17 -10.39 -0.20
C PHE A 56 16.34 -9.58 0.36
N PHE A 57 16.78 -8.53 -0.37
CA PHE A 57 18.00 -7.80 -0.03
C PHE A 57 17.96 -7.18 1.37
N ARG A 58 16.82 -6.58 1.74
CA ARG A 58 16.61 -5.98 3.07
C ARG A 58 16.61 -7.02 4.20
N GLU A 59 16.10 -8.21 3.94
CA GLU A 59 15.94 -9.24 4.99
C GLU A 59 17.26 -10.00 5.24
N ASP A 60 18.25 -9.85 4.38
CA ASP A 60 19.60 -10.41 4.55
C ASP A 60 20.55 -9.35 5.12
N ALA A 61 20.99 -9.54 6.37
CA ALA A 61 21.85 -8.59 7.07
C ALA A 61 23.22 -8.40 6.38
N SER A 62 23.76 -9.44 5.75
CA SER A 62 25.05 -9.36 5.06
C SER A 62 24.93 -8.51 3.79
N LEU A 63 23.81 -8.66 3.07
CA LEU A 63 23.53 -7.84 1.89
C LEU A 63 23.20 -6.39 2.28
N LEU A 64 22.29 -6.20 3.24
CA LEU A 64 21.79 -4.88 3.61
C LEU A 64 22.90 -3.94 4.13
N HIS A 65 23.82 -4.46 4.93
CA HIS A 65 24.89 -3.65 5.53
C HIS A 65 26.25 -3.79 4.82
N GLY A 66 26.43 -4.83 4.01
CA GLY A 66 27.67 -5.06 3.27
C GLY A 66 27.73 -4.44 1.89
N TYR A 67 26.59 -4.06 1.30
CA TYR A 67 26.52 -3.63 -0.09
C TYR A 67 25.65 -2.39 -0.31
N LYS A 68 26.11 -1.50 -1.18
CA LYS A 68 25.33 -0.36 -1.70
C LYS A 68 25.08 -0.56 -3.20
N PRO A 69 23.81 -0.70 -3.63
CA PRO A 69 23.49 -0.87 -5.05
C PRO A 69 23.84 0.41 -5.83
N LEU A 70 24.19 0.24 -7.10
CA LEU A 70 24.43 1.33 -8.04
C LEU A 70 23.13 2.07 -8.36
N SER A 71 22.06 1.31 -8.58
CA SER A 71 20.73 1.86 -8.81
C SER A 71 19.67 1.01 -8.11
N LEU A 72 18.58 1.66 -7.71
CA LEU A 72 17.41 0.99 -7.16
C LEU A 72 16.16 1.60 -7.79
N HIS A 73 15.52 0.83 -8.66
CA HIS A 73 14.32 1.23 -9.35
C HIS A 73 13.08 0.88 -8.51
N ILE A 74 12.42 1.90 -7.97
CA ILE A 74 11.11 1.73 -7.31
C ILE A 74 10.01 1.71 -8.37
N ASN A 75 9.37 0.56 -8.55
CA ASN A 75 8.28 0.39 -9.51
C ASN A 75 7.12 -0.42 -8.92
N TYR A 76 5.92 -0.25 -9.48
CA TYR A 76 4.70 -1.00 -9.10
C TYR A 76 4.28 -0.88 -7.63
N HIS A 77 4.41 0.32 -7.04
CA HIS A 77 3.91 0.60 -5.70
C HIS A 77 3.07 1.89 -5.72
N PRO A 78 1.86 1.91 -5.16
CA PRO A 78 1.06 3.14 -5.00
C PRO A 78 1.83 4.24 -4.25
N GLU A 79 2.62 3.84 -3.24
CA GLU A 79 3.43 4.69 -2.37
C GLU A 79 4.89 4.89 -2.85
N LYS A 80 5.10 4.93 -4.17
CA LYS A 80 6.43 5.01 -4.80
C LYS A 80 7.30 6.14 -4.24
N LEU A 81 6.75 7.34 -4.08
CA LEU A 81 7.50 8.51 -3.58
C LEU A 81 8.04 8.29 -2.17
N GLN A 82 7.19 7.83 -1.26
CA GLN A 82 7.57 7.61 0.14
C GLN A 82 8.60 6.47 0.26
N ARG A 83 8.44 5.39 -0.51
CA ARG A 83 9.45 4.31 -0.57
C ARG A 83 10.80 4.83 -1.06
N MET A 84 10.82 5.68 -2.10
CA MET A 84 12.05 6.31 -2.59
C MET A 84 12.71 7.17 -1.51
N GLN A 85 11.93 7.97 -0.77
CA GLN A 85 12.45 8.82 0.31
C GLN A 85 13.08 8.00 1.43
N ASP A 86 12.48 6.89 1.84
CA ASP A 86 13.04 6.05 2.91
C ASP A 86 14.30 5.30 2.45
N VAL A 87 14.31 4.76 1.23
CA VAL A 87 15.51 4.12 0.64
C VAL A 87 16.64 5.14 0.52
N PHE A 88 16.32 6.37 0.11
CA PHE A 88 17.29 7.47 0.09
C PHE A 88 17.79 7.78 1.50
N ALA A 89 16.90 7.92 2.48
CA ALA A 89 17.27 8.19 3.86
C ALA A 89 18.17 7.08 4.44
N PHE A 90 17.91 5.81 4.10
CA PHE A 90 18.76 4.69 4.49
C PHE A 90 20.18 4.82 3.90
N TYR A 91 20.31 4.88 2.57
CA TYR A 91 21.63 4.84 1.91
C TYR A 91 22.43 6.14 1.94
N PHE A 92 21.77 7.29 2.13
CA PHE A 92 22.42 8.61 2.09
C PHE A 92 22.42 9.32 3.44
N LYS A 93 21.44 9.06 4.31
CA LYS A 93 21.35 9.70 5.64
C LYS A 93 21.62 8.73 6.78
N GLY A 94 21.81 7.44 6.51
CA GLY A 94 22.00 6.42 7.55
C GLY A 94 20.75 6.14 8.39
N VAL A 95 19.56 6.54 7.94
CA VAL A 95 18.31 6.36 8.69
C VAL A 95 17.62 5.08 8.24
N GLU A 96 17.82 4.00 9.00
CA GLU A 96 17.35 2.67 8.61
C GLU A 96 15.86 2.41 8.91
N LYS A 97 15.31 3.02 9.96
CA LYS A 97 13.93 2.72 10.42
C LYS A 97 12.87 2.81 9.30
N GLY A 98 13.06 3.71 8.33
CA GLY A 98 12.11 3.94 7.23
C GLY A 98 11.92 2.72 6.33
N ILE A 99 12.98 2.00 5.96
CA ILE A 99 12.88 0.88 5.02
C ILE A 99 12.11 -0.32 5.58
N TRP A 100 12.05 -0.45 6.91
CA TRP A 100 11.37 -1.55 7.60
C TRP A 100 9.86 -1.41 7.68
N ARG A 101 9.33 -0.21 7.46
CA ARG A 101 7.88 0.01 7.47
C ARG A 101 7.19 -0.57 6.25
N TRP A 102 7.90 -0.99 5.21
CA TRP A 102 7.30 -1.43 3.94
C TRP A 102 7.16 -2.94 3.84
N ASN A 103 6.07 -3.44 3.25
CA ASN A 103 6.03 -4.85 2.87
C ASN A 103 6.90 -5.10 1.61
N GLY A 104 7.07 -6.38 1.23
CA GLY A 104 7.74 -6.78 -0.01
C GLY A 104 6.90 -6.71 -1.29
N GLY A 105 5.60 -6.39 -1.18
CA GLY A 105 4.67 -6.12 -2.27
C GLY A 105 4.23 -4.66 -2.22
N GLU A 106 2.92 -4.41 -2.11
CA GLU A 106 2.35 -3.07 -1.93
C GLU A 106 1.97 -2.78 -0.46
N GLY A 107 2.07 -1.53 -0.02
CA GLY A 107 1.71 -1.14 1.35
C GLY A 107 2.80 -1.33 2.42
N SER A 108 2.48 -0.92 3.65
CA SER A 108 3.39 -1.05 4.80
C SER A 108 3.34 -2.44 5.44
N LYS A 109 4.33 -2.80 6.29
CA LYS A 109 4.25 -3.91 7.27
C LYS A 109 3.26 -3.54 8.38
N LEU A 110 2.01 -3.26 7.97
CA LEU A 110 0.87 -3.02 8.84
C LEU A 110 0.64 -4.20 9.79
N LEU A 111 1.12 -5.40 9.45
CA LEU A 111 1.08 -6.61 10.29
C LEU A 111 1.68 -6.41 11.69
N THR A 112 2.85 -5.76 11.81
CA THR A 112 3.53 -5.62 13.10
C THR A 112 2.79 -4.64 14.01
N GLU A 113 2.22 -3.58 13.43
CA GLU A 113 1.46 -2.59 14.17
C GLU A 113 0.03 -3.08 14.46
N CYS A 114 -0.58 -3.80 13.54
CA CYS A 114 -1.84 -4.52 13.75
C CYS A 114 -1.73 -5.54 14.89
N LYS A 115 -0.61 -6.26 15.03
CA LYS A 115 -0.40 -7.16 16.18
C LYS A 115 -0.33 -6.43 17.52
N LYS A 116 0.03 -5.16 17.53
CA LYS A 116 0.11 -4.32 18.74
C LYS A 116 -1.23 -3.66 19.08
N LEU A 117 -2.18 -3.63 18.14
CA LEU A 117 -3.53 -3.14 18.41
C LEU A 117 -4.17 -3.96 19.51
N LYS A 118 -4.55 -3.29 20.60
CA LYS A 118 -5.51 -3.86 21.54
C LYS A 118 -6.85 -3.96 20.81
N GLN A 119 -7.26 -5.18 20.53
CA GLN A 119 -8.63 -5.47 20.13
C GLN A 119 -9.49 -5.25 21.37
N ALA A 120 -10.20 -4.11 21.42
CA ALA A 120 -11.20 -3.91 22.45
C ALA A 120 -12.26 -5.02 22.33
N GLY A 121 -12.95 -5.32 23.44
CA GLY A 121 -14.01 -6.33 23.48
C GLY A 121 -15.25 -5.90 22.70
N ALA A 122 -16.41 -5.93 23.34
CA ALA A 122 -17.64 -5.46 22.71
C ALA A 122 -17.50 -3.98 22.29
N PRO A 123 -17.93 -3.61 21.07
CA PRO A 123 -17.88 -2.23 20.59
C PRO A 123 -18.74 -1.31 21.47
N ASP A 124 -18.22 -0.12 21.80
CA ASP A 124 -18.95 0.87 22.58
C ASP A 124 -20.03 1.57 21.73
N GLU A 125 -21.29 1.23 21.98
CA GLU A 125 -22.45 1.77 21.24
C GLU A 125 -22.66 3.29 21.46
N SER A 126 -22.00 3.89 22.47
CA SER A 126 -22.07 5.34 22.69
C SER A 126 -21.32 6.14 21.62
N LYS A 127 -20.40 5.50 20.87
CA LYS A 127 -19.63 6.15 19.82
C LYS A 127 -20.43 6.26 18.51
N PRO A 128 -20.44 7.44 17.85
CA PRO A 128 -21.31 7.69 16.70
C PRO A 128 -21.00 6.78 15.49
N HIS A 129 -19.73 6.49 15.21
CA HIS A 129 -19.34 5.61 14.11
C HIS A 129 -19.74 4.14 14.36
N ILE A 130 -19.69 3.67 15.61
CA ILE A 130 -20.13 2.33 16.00
C ILE A 130 -21.66 2.21 15.88
N ALA A 131 -22.38 3.20 16.38
CA ALA A 131 -23.83 3.26 16.26
C ALA A 131 -24.29 3.26 14.79
N GLN A 132 -23.56 3.95 13.91
CA GLN A 132 -23.84 3.97 12.47
C GLN A 132 -23.65 2.59 11.82
N ILE A 133 -22.59 1.85 12.18
CA ILE A 133 -22.35 0.48 11.71
C ILE A 133 -23.47 -0.46 12.16
N LEU A 134 -23.88 -0.36 13.43
CA LEU A 134 -24.98 -1.18 13.97
C LEU A 134 -26.33 -0.82 13.31
N LYS A 135 -26.55 0.46 12.97
CA LYS A 135 -27.76 0.92 12.30
C LYS A 135 -27.86 0.45 10.85
N SER A 136 -26.74 0.30 10.14
CA SER A 136 -26.77 -0.22 8.76
C SER A 136 -27.23 -1.67 8.71
N GLY A 137 -26.85 -2.48 9.71
CA GLY A 137 -27.21 -3.91 9.83
C GLY A 137 -26.57 -4.83 8.78
N VAL A 138 -26.18 -4.29 7.62
CA VAL A 138 -25.47 -4.96 6.54
C VAL A 138 -24.36 -4.09 5.95
N ILE A 139 -23.32 -4.74 5.43
CA ILE A 139 -22.14 -4.12 4.84
C ILE A 139 -21.85 -4.73 3.47
N ASP A 140 -21.57 -3.88 2.49
CA ASP A 140 -20.97 -4.26 1.20
C ASP A 140 -19.44 -4.20 1.32
N TRP A 141 -18.73 -5.24 0.89
CA TRP A 141 -17.26 -5.31 0.97
C TRP A 141 -16.68 -5.99 -0.26
N GLY A 142 -15.93 -5.22 -1.07
CA GLY A 142 -15.45 -5.70 -2.37
C GLY A 142 -16.59 -6.22 -3.26
N THR A 143 -16.53 -7.49 -3.66
CA THR A 143 -17.57 -8.16 -4.45
C THR A 143 -18.69 -8.76 -3.60
N CYS A 144 -18.59 -8.69 -2.28
CA CYS A 144 -19.51 -9.30 -1.34
C CYS A 144 -20.58 -8.29 -0.91
N LEU A 145 -21.75 -8.34 -1.56
CA LEU A 145 -22.85 -7.40 -1.34
C LEU A 145 -23.80 -7.90 -0.23
N LYS A 146 -24.10 -7.04 0.75
CA LYS A 146 -25.00 -7.28 1.91
C LYS A 146 -24.70 -8.57 2.70
N CYS A 147 -23.47 -9.04 2.62
CA CYS A 147 -23.10 -10.37 3.07
C CYS A 147 -22.48 -10.38 4.48
N ILE A 148 -21.97 -9.23 4.92
CA ILE A 148 -21.41 -9.04 6.27
C ILE A 148 -22.47 -8.37 7.13
N LYS A 149 -22.77 -8.97 8.29
CA LYS A 149 -23.70 -8.45 9.27
C LYS A 149 -23.01 -8.23 10.62
N PRO A 150 -22.75 -6.99 11.02
CA PRO A 150 -22.27 -6.68 12.37
C PRO A 150 -23.37 -6.95 13.39
N GLN A 151 -23.01 -7.65 14.48
CA GLN A 151 -23.90 -7.92 15.60
C GLN A 151 -23.45 -7.15 16.84
N ARG A 152 -24.41 -6.86 17.71
CA ARG A 152 -24.14 -6.34 19.05
C ARG A 152 -23.23 -7.33 19.81
N GLY A 153 -22.26 -6.80 20.56
CA GLY A 153 -21.26 -7.62 21.25
C GLY A 153 -20.01 -7.99 20.44
N GLY A 154 -19.85 -7.43 19.23
CA GLY A 154 -18.59 -7.53 18.47
C GLY A 154 -18.44 -8.79 17.61
N LEU A 155 -19.54 -9.50 17.34
CA LEU A 155 -19.54 -10.63 16.40
C LEU A 155 -19.87 -10.15 14.98
N LEU A 156 -19.22 -10.75 13.98
CA LEU A 156 -19.54 -10.57 12.57
C LEU A 156 -20.07 -11.88 11.98
N LYS A 157 -21.27 -11.83 11.43
CA LYS A 157 -21.74 -12.91 10.56
C LYS A 157 -21.23 -12.63 9.15
N THR A 158 -20.37 -13.51 8.65
CA THR A 158 -19.83 -13.44 7.28
C THR A 158 -20.13 -14.73 6.51
N PRO A 159 -20.04 -14.73 5.17
CA PRO A 159 -20.25 -15.94 4.35
C PRO A 159 -19.12 -16.97 4.49
N TRP A 160 -17.95 -16.56 4.96
CA TRP A 160 -16.77 -17.43 5.03
C TRP A 160 -16.71 -18.10 6.40
N GLU A 161 -16.40 -17.31 7.43
CA GLU A 161 -16.28 -17.78 8.81
C GLU A 161 -16.83 -16.71 9.76
N PRO A 162 -17.32 -17.09 10.96
CA PRO A 162 -17.66 -16.13 12.00
C PRO A 162 -16.47 -15.22 12.30
N GLY A 163 -16.69 -13.91 12.19
CA GLY A 163 -15.68 -12.90 12.45
C GLY A 163 -15.90 -12.19 13.78
N ARG A 164 -14.96 -11.31 14.12
CA ARG A 164 -15.11 -10.36 15.22
C ARG A 164 -14.83 -8.95 14.76
N TRP A 165 -15.49 -7.99 15.35
CA TRP A 165 -15.26 -6.58 15.10
C TRP A 165 -15.34 -5.77 16.39
N GLY A 166 -14.70 -4.62 16.39
CA GLY A 166 -14.70 -3.72 17.52
C GLY A 166 -13.74 -2.56 17.27
N GLU A 167 -13.52 -1.78 18.31
CA GLU A 167 -12.64 -0.63 18.22
C GLU A 167 -11.18 -1.06 18.15
N ALA A 168 -10.45 -0.46 17.21
CA ALA A 168 -9.01 -0.56 17.19
C ALA A 168 -8.45 0.47 18.18
N GLY A 169 -7.60 0.03 19.12
CA GLY A 169 -6.88 0.97 20.00
C GLY A 169 -5.99 1.94 19.22
N GLU A 170 -5.56 3.03 19.86
CA GLU A 170 -4.65 3.99 19.23
C GLU A 170 -3.31 3.33 18.86
N VAL A 171 -2.88 3.49 17.60
CA VAL A 171 -1.55 3.10 17.14
C VAL A 171 -0.71 4.35 16.99
N SER A 172 0.23 4.56 17.91
CA SER A 172 1.15 5.72 17.87
C SER A 172 1.98 5.80 16.58
N ALA A 173 2.17 4.68 15.87
CA ALA A 173 2.88 4.64 14.60
C ALA A 173 2.08 5.22 13.42
N TYR A 174 0.77 5.40 13.56
CA TYR A 174 -0.08 5.98 12.53
C TYR A 174 -1.22 6.82 13.13
N PRO A 175 -1.02 8.14 13.28
CA PRO A 175 -2.03 9.05 13.83
C PRO A 175 -3.34 9.07 13.03
N ASP A 176 -3.28 8.69 11.75
CA ASP A 176 -4.42 8.66 10.83
C ASP A 176 -5.42 7.52 11.11
N PHE A 177 -5.15 6.63 12.08
CA PHE A 177 -6.05 5.53 12.47
C PHE A 177 -6.92 5.87 13.69
N LYS A 178 -7.01 7.15 14.07
CA LYS A 178 -8.00 7.60 15.04
C LYS A 178 -9.41 7.21 14.56
N ASP A 179 -10.25 6.69 15.47
CA ASP A 179 -11.62 6.23 15.18
C ASP A 179 -11.72 5.06 14.16
N THR A 180 -10.67 4.25 14.04
CA THR A 180 -10.67 3.03 13.22
C THR A 180 -11.33 1.85 13.94
N VAL A 181 -12.05 1.03 13.18
CA VAL A 181 -12.64 -0.22 13.64
C VAL A 181 -11.83 -1.39 13.10
N PHE A 182 -11.54 -2.40 13.92
CA PHE A 182 -10.99 -3.66 13.42
C PHE A 182 -12.12 -4.62 13.06
N ALA A 183 -11.91 -5.44 12.03
CA ALA A 183 -12.80 -6.52 11.62
C ALA A 183 -11.98 -7.74 11.20
N THR A 184 -12.35 -8.92 11.70
CA THR A 184 -11.76 -10.19 11.28
C THR A 184 -12.69 -10.81 10.24
N LEU A 185 -12.21 -10.92 9.00
CA LEU A 185 -12.96 -11.41 7.84
C LEU A 185 -12.14 -12.53 7.18
N GLY A 186 -12.74 -13.72 7.04
CA GLY A 186 -12.07 -14.86 6.39
C GLY A 186 -10.71 -15.23 7.01
N GLY A 187 -10.61 -15.16 8.35
CA GLY A 187 -9.37 -15.44 9.09
C GLY A 187 -8.31 -14.33 9.06
N ALA A 188 -8.51 -13.25 8.30
CA ALA A 188 -7.61 -12.10 8.26
C ALA A 188 -8.17 -10.91 9.05
N MET A 189 -7.31 -10.19 9.76
CA MET A 189 -7.70 -8.93 10.40
C MET A 189 -7.61 -7.77 9.40
N HIS A 190 -8.60 -6.91 9.43
CA HIS A 190 -8.71 -5.69 8.61
C HIS A 190 -8.95 -4.49 9.51
N LEU A 191 -8.41 -3.34 9.11
CA LEU A 191 -8.68 -2.05 9.69
C LEU A 191 -9.63 -1.27 8.78
N LEU A 192 -10.78 -0.86 9.29
CA LEU A 192 -11.83 -0.19 8.57
C LEU A 192 -11.85 1.29 8.95
N ARG A 193 -11.67 2.15 7.95
CA ARG A 193 -11.73 3.61 8.10
C ARG A 193 -12.93 4.15 7.36
N PHE A 194 -13.90 4.68 8.10
CA PHE A 194 -15.15 5.19 7.56
C PHE A 194 -15.04 6.68 7.24
N ASN A 195 -15.70 7.10 6.17
CA ASN A 195 -15.99 8.51 5.92
C ASN A 195 -17.39 8.87 6.46
N GLU A 196 -17.73 10.15 6.38
CA GLU A 196 -19.02 10.67 6.87
C GLU A 196 -20.24 10.07 6.14
N THR A 197 -20.07 9.63 4.89
CA THR A 197 -21.14 9.04 4.07
C THR A 197 -21.35 7.55 4.33
N GLY A 198 -20.52 6.92 5.16
CA GLY A 198 -20.59 5.50 5.50
C GLY A 198 -19.86 4.58 4.52
N GLU A 199 -19.12 5.12 3.56
CA GLU A 199 -18.13 4.35 2.81
C GLU A 199 -16.88 4.14 3.67
N PHE A 200 -16.16 3.05 3.43
CA PHE A 200 -14.93 2.79 4.15
C PHE A 200 -13.85 2.16 3.31
N LEU A 201 -12.62 2.42 3.75
CA LEU A 201 -11.42 1.76 3.24
C LEU A 201 -10.99 0.69 4.24
N SER A 202 -11.05 -0.56 3.79
CA SER A 202 -10.58 -1.74 4.52
C SER A 202 -9.12 -1.99 4.17
N THR A 203 -8.26 -2.00 5.16
CA THR A 203 -6.83 -2.28 5.00
C THR A 203 -6.51 -3.62 5.66
N ARG A 204 -6.12 -4.62 4.88
CA ARG A 204 -5.77 -5.95 5.42
C ARG A 204 -4.47 -5.86 6.21
N CYS A 205 -4.50 -6.32 7.46
CA CYS A 205 -3.33 -6.26 8.33
C CYS A 205 -2.18 -7.16 7.85
N SER A 206 -2.43 -8.25 7.14
CA SER A 206 -1.37 -9.19 6.75
C SER A 206 -0.36 -8.59 5.77
N ASP A 207 -0.85 -7.81 4.82
CA ASP A 207 -0.06 -7.33 3.69
C ASP A 207 -0.36 -5.90 3.27
N GLY A 208 -1.32 -5.23 3.90
CA GLY A 208 -1.70 -3.85 3.60
C GLY A 208 -2.67 -3.71 2.42
N GLU A 209 -3.23 -4.81 1.90
CA GLU A 209 -4.16 -4.76 0.77
C GLU A 209 -5.36 -3.85 1.08
N LEU A 210 -5.70 -2.96 0.14
CA LEU A 210 -6.78 -2.00 0.27
C LEU A 210 -8.02 -2.49 -0.48
N LEU A 211 -9.11 -2.64 0.25
CA LEU A 211 -10.43 -2.99 -0.28
C LEU A 211 -11.42 -1.88 0.08
N LYS A 212 -12.32 -1.57 -0.83
CA LYS A 212 -13.41 -0.61 -0.57
C LYS A 212 -14.65 -1.34 -0.09
N GLY A 213 -15.40 -0.68 0.78
CA GLY A 213 -16.71 -1.14 1.19
C GLY A 213 -17.61 0.03 1.54
N ARG A 214 -18.88 -0.27 1.83
CA ARG A 214 -19.85 0.72 2.28
C ARG A 214 -20.86 0.12 3.23
N LEU A 215 -21.32 0.94 4.17
CA LEU A 215 -22.49 0.65 4.98
C LEU A 215 -23.74 0.79 4.10
N VAL A 216 -24.62 -0.20 4.18
CA VAL A 216 -25.89 -0.18 3.44
C VAL A 216 -26.99 0.11 4.44
N PHE A 217 -27.62 1.27 4.31
CA PHE A 217 -28.79 1.64 5.11
C PHE A 217 -30.05 1.20 4.36
N SER A 218 -30.94 0.50 5.06
CA SER A 218 -32.29 0.14 4.58
C SER A 218 -33.29 1.22 4.94
#